data_AF-A0A5B7CPX4-F1
#
_entry.id   AF-A0A5B7CPX4-F1
#
_cell.length_a   1.000
_cell.length_b   1.000
_cell.length_c   1.000
_cell.angle_alpha   90.00
_cell.angle_beta   90.00
_cell.angle_gamma   90.00
#
_symmetry.space_group_name_H-M   'P 1'
#
loop_
_entity.id
_entity.type
_entity.pdbx_description
1 polymer ?
#
loop_
_entity_poly.entity_id
_entity_poly.type
_entity_poly.pdbx_seq_one_letter_code
_entity_poly.pdbx_strand_id
1 'polypeptide(L)'
;MDDWNLDRLGEESGDEDEGADVTWSFSGSTGTVFLIDAAKEMFDSLPGEEDEDTPFTRAIKAVHASMMRKAIAKPYDLMAVVFFNTREAKNPLGYSGDSQFETKFGHSVSASIHDSLRTCQSVFNTSEKRHSGRSILLFTCRDNPHAGDDQRRRQAVTKAKDLKESAIALEILHMGVAFDVDKFYKDLILPDDTEEEEEQGGELTRERRTLADPTTRFEELMKRVSLLENKQRVAGKLVFTLAPGVTVGVGIYSVVKKSRKPTKKRLWKNTNQELKSIHKDYLMDTGELVSRSDYEYYQKFGNRKIGLTMSKPFSVVLVPAVPNNEQMEKRAGPQLREFDRLVFTNTVSQSAKIQSATSALLASKRVKIDNDNLDVETMVRRGQAQQLTVPVLKSWLTARGMSITGKKKAELMQAVIDAVCA
;
A
#
# COMPACT_ATOMS: atom_id res chain seq x y z
N MET A 1 4.44 -59.27 -3.13
CA MET A 1 4.28 -58.37 -4.29
C MET A 1 4.15 -56.96 -3.75
N ASP A 2 5.30 -56.52 -3.24
CA ASP A 2 5.95 -55.23 -3.39
C ASP A 2 5.17 -53.97 -3.04
N ASP A 3 5.21 -53.76 -1.72
CA ASP A 3 5.18 -52.51 -0.99
C ASP A 3 6.37 -51.62 -1.46
N TRP A 4 6.10 -50.64 -2.33
CA TRP A 4 7.12 -49.66 -2.76
C TRP A 4 7.17 -48.50 -1.76
N ASN A 5 8.04 -48.72 -0.78
CA ASN A 5 8.47 -47.78 0.24
C ASN A 5 9.23 -46.59 -0.41
N LEU A 6 8.52 -45.47 -0.63
CA LEU A 6 9.05 -44.26 -1.28
C LEU A 6 9.67 -43.28 -0.25
N ASP A 7 10.42 -43.80 0.73
CA ASP A 7 11.09 -43.00 1.78
C ASP A 7 12.63 -43.15 1.76
N ARG A 8 13.22 -43.66 0.67
CA ARG A 8 14.68 -43.76 0.54
C ARG A 8 15.16 -43.50 -0.89
N LEU A 9 15.30 -42.24 -1.26
CA LEU A 9 16.37 -41.74 -2.13
C LEU A 9 16.66 -40.29 -1.76
N GLY A 10 17.31 -40.12 -0.60
CA GLY A 10 18.10 -38.94 -0.29
C GLY A 10 19.56 -39.30 -0.49
N GLU A 11 20.13 -38.89 -1.63
CA GLU A 11 21.56 -38.64 -1.78
C GLU A 11 21.71 -37.35 -2.59
N GLU A 12 22.68 -36.56 -2.15
CA GLU A 12 22.87 -35.15 -2.42
C GLU A 12 23.32 -34.89 -3.86
N SER A 13 22.60 -34.03 -4.57
CA SER A 13 23.22 -33.14 -5.55
C SER A 13 22.88 -31.71 -5.17
N GLY A 14 23.81 -31.09 -4.44
CA GLY A 14 23.74 -29.70 -4.04
C GLY A 14 23.91 -28.79 -5.24
N ASP A 15 22.82 -28.14 -5.62
CA ASP A 15 22.85 -26.85 -6.26
C ASP A 15 21.98 -25.93 -5.40
N GLU A 16 22.63 -25.29 -4.43
CA GLU A 16 22.10 -24.17 -3.67
C GLU A 16 21.96 -22.98 -4.62
N ASP A 17 20.89 -22.99 -5.43
CA ASP A 17 20.49 -21.80 -6.16
C ASP A 17 19.61 -20.96 -5.22
N GLU A 18 20.24 -19.96 -4.59
CA GLU A 18 19.58 -18.85 -3.87
C GLU A 18 18.74 -17.99 -4.83
N GLY A 19 17.84 -18.61 -5.59
CA GLY A 19 16.64 -17.95 -6.03
C GLY A 19 15.87 -17.62 -4.78
N ALA A 20 15.91 -16.36 -4.35
CA ALA A 20 14.97 -15.81 -3.39
C ALA A 20 13.56 -16.18 -3.87
N ASP A 21 13.07 -17.33 -3.40
CA ASP A 21 11.67 -17.55 -3.18
C ASP A 21 11.33 -16.41 -2.22
N VAL A 22 10.83 -15.32 -2.79
CA VAL A 22 9.95 -14.44 -2.04
C VAL A 22 8.71 -15.31 -1.83
N THR A 23 8.85 -16.34 -0.99
CA THR A 23 7.83 -16.76 -0.07
C THR A 23 7.42 -15.42 0.51
N TRP A 24 6.26 -14.94 0.11
CA TRP A 24 5.64 -13.83 0.79
C TRP A 24 5.54 -14.35 2.21
N SER A 25 6.52 -13.97 3.04
CA SER A 25 6.53 -14.30 4.44
C SER A 25 5.28 -13.61 4.91
N PHE A 26 4.20 -14.39 4.95
CA PHE A 26 2.89 -13.90 5.32
C PHE A 26 3.16 -13.32 6.68
N SER A 27 3.15 -11.98 6.79
CA SER A 27 3.45 -11.30 8.05
C SER A 27 2.53 -11.99 9.04
N GLY A 28 3.10 -12.67 10.05
CA GLY A 28 2.41 -13.80 10.69
C GLY A 28 0.97 -13.45 11.06
N SER A 29 0.06 -14.40 10.97
CA SER A 29 -1.35 -14.19 11.32
C SER A 29 -1.46 -13.47 12.66
N THR A 30 -2.36 -12.50 12.77
CA THR A 30 -2.64 -11.86 14.06
C THR A 30 -3.83 -12.54 14.71
N GLY A 31 -3.78 -12.66 16.03
CA GLY A 31 -4.87 -13.18 16.84
C GLY A 31 -5.54 -12.05 17.62
N THR A 32 -6.86 -11.93 17.49
CA THR A 32 -7.67 -10.98 18.27
C THR A 32 -8.76 -11.73 19.03
N VAL A 33 -8.80 -11.57 20.35
CA VAL A 33 -9.90 -12.05 21.19
C VAL A 33 -10.76 -10.84 21.57
N PHE A 34 -12.05 -10.87 21.22
CA PHE A 34 -13.04 -9.90 21.67
C PHE A 34 -13.64 -10.42 22.97
N LEU A 35 -13.30 -9.77 24.08
CA LEU A 35 -13.82 -10.09 25.41
C LEU A 35 -14.98 -9.14 25.70
N ILE A 36 -16.20 -9.66 25.79
CA ILE A 36 -17.42 -8.85 25.91
C ILE A 36 -18.05 -9.08 27.27
N ASP A 37 -18.27 -8.01 28.03
CA ASP A 37 -18.99 -8.04 29.29
C ASP A 37 -20.47 -8.32 29.04
N ALA A 38 -21.03 -9.29 29.76
CA ALA A 38 -22.44 -9.66 29.71
C ALA A 38 -23.14 -9.38 31.05
N ALA A 39 -22.60 -8.47 31.87
CA ALA A 39 -23.29 -7.96 33.05
C ALA A 39 -24.58 -7.21 32.66
N LYS A 40 -25.52 -7.10 33.61
CA LYS A 40 -26.86 -6.55 33.36
C LYS A 40 -26.82 -5.14 32.75
N GLU A 41 -25.89 -4.31 33.22
CA GLU A 41 -25.72 -2.92 32.81
C GLU A 41 -25.35 -2.76 31.32
N MET A 42 -24.84 -3.83 30.68
CA MET A 42 -24.55 -3.81 29.23
C MET A 42 -25.81 -3.91 28.37
N PHE A 43 -26.94 -4.34 28.95
CA PHE A 43 -28.23 -4.49 28.28
C PHE A 43 -29.18 -3.31 28.54
N ASP A 44 -28.81 -2.39 29.44
CA ASP A 44 -29.57 -1.18 29.69
C ASP A 44 -29.17 -0.09 28.67
N SER A 45 -30.15 0.67 28.18
CA SER A 45 -29.89 1.83 27.30
C SER A 45 -29.15 2.93 28.06
N LEU A 46 -28.12 3.54 27.45
CA LEU A 46 -27.39 4.62 28.10
C LEU A 46 -28.19 5.93 28.05
N PRO A 47 -28.11 6.77 29.09
CA PRO A 47 -28.87 8.02 29.15
C PRO A 47 -28.35 9.04 28.13
N GLY A 48 -29.26 9.67 27.39
CA GLY A 48 -28.97 10.79 26.48
C GLY A 48 -28.70 10.39 25.01
N GLU A 49 -29.13 9.21 24.58
CA GLU A 49 -28.86 8.69 23.24
C GLU A 49 -30.08 8.69 22.31
N GLU A 50 -29.83 8.99 21.03
CA GLU A 50 -30.78 8.86 19.92
C GLU A 50 -30.80 7.43 19.33
N ASP A 51 -29.75 6.62 19.60
CA ASP A 51 -29.61 5.24 19.12
C ASP A 51 -30.29 4.25 20.09
N GLU A 52 -31.20 3.40 19.60
CA GLU A 52 -31.89 2.35 20.38
C GLU A 52 -30.96 1.21 20.86
N ASP A 53 -29.73 1.13 20.35
CA ASP A 53 -28.84 0.02 20.66
C ASP A 53 -28.27 0.09 22.07
N THR A 54 -28.30 -1.03 22.79
CA THR A 54 -27.61 -1.19 24.08
C THR A 54 -26.09 -1.30 23.90
N PRO A 55 -25.26 -1.04 24.95
CA PRO A 55 -23.81 -1.25 24.89
C PRO A 55 -23.41 -2.66 24.43
N PHE A 56 -24.13 -3.68 24.87
CA PHE A 56 -23.95 -5.06 24.42
C PHE A 56 -24.21 -5.20 22.92
N THR A 57 -25.34 -4.66 22.43
CA THR A 57 -25.70 -4.70 21.02
C THR A 57 -24.66 -4.00 20.15
N ARG A 58 -24.11 -2.86 20.61
CA ARG A 58 -23.02 -2.15 19.94
C ARG A 58 -21.75 -2.98 19.88
N ALA A 59 -21.36 -3.62 20.98
CA ALA A 59 -20.20 -4.51 21.01
C ALA A 59 -20.37 -5.66 19.99
N ILE A 60 -21.52 -6.34 19.97
CA ILE A 60 -21.80 -7.41 18.99
C ILE A 60 -21.75 -6.88 17.55
N LYS A 61 -22.41 -5.76 17.26
CA LYS A 61 -22.38 -5.15 15.91
C LYS A 61 -20.95 -4.80 15.50
N ALA A 62 -20.14 -4.31 16.44
CA ALA A 62 -18.77 -3.93 16.17
C ALA A 62 -17.89 -5.16 15.86
N VAL A 63 -18.03 -6.22 16.65
CA VAL A 63 -17.35 -7.50 16.41
C VAL A 63 -17.77 -8.11 15.08
N HIS A 64 -19.06 -8.15 14.78
CA HIS A 64 -19.58 -8.66 13.50
C HIS A 64 -19.00 -7.89 12.30
N ALA A 65 -19.01 -6.56 12.36
CA ALA A 65 -18.44 -5.72 11.31
C ALA A 65 -16.92 -5.91 11.15
N SER A 66 -16.20 -6.09 12.26
CA SER A 66 -14.77 -6.45 12.25
C SER A 66 -14.53 -7.80 11.56
N MET A 67 -15.29 -8.83 11.93
CA MET A 67 -15.17 -10.18 11.34
C MET A 67 -15.38 -10.14 9.82
N MET A 68 -16.43 -9.44 9.37
CA MET A 68 -16.70 -9.26 7.95
C MET A 68 -15.58 -8.53 7.22
N ARG A 69 -15.02 -7.47 7.82
CA ARG A 69 -13.89 -6.73 7.25
C ARG A 69 -12.63 -7.60 7.15
N LYS A 70 -12.31 -8.36 8.20
CA LYS A 70 -11.13 -9.26 8.22
C LYS A 70 -11.28 -10.43 7.25
N ALA A 71 -12.47 -10.98 7.08
CA ALA A 71 -12.73 -12.03 6.08
C ALA A 71 -12.32 -11.59 4.65
N ILE A 72 -12.45 -10.29 4.34
CA ILE A 72 -12.05 -9.72 3.05
C ILE A 72 -10.57 -9.31 3.05
N ALA A 73 -10.12 -8.59 4.08
CA ALA A 73 -8.82 -7.92 4.07
C ALA A 73 -7.66 -8.79 4.59
N LYS A 74 -7.93 -9.67 5.56
CA LYS A 74 -6.92 -10.50 6.28
C LYS A 74 -7.52 -11.87 6.65
N PRO A 75 -7.88 -12.73 5.68
CA PRO A 75 -8.62 -13.97 5.91
C PRO A 75 -7.86 -15.03 6.73
N TYR A 76 -6.57 -14.81 7.00
CA TYR A 76 -5.73 -15.73 7.78
C TYR A 76 -5.53 -15.27 9.23
N ASP A 77 -6.01 -14.07 9.59
CA ASP A 77 -6.03 -13.63 10.99
C ASP A 77 -7.03 -14.49 11.77
N LEU A 78 -6.68 -14.85 13.01
CA LEU A 78 -7.59 -15.55 13.90
C LEU A 78 -8.36 -14.57 14.77
N MET A 79 -9.63 -14.88 14.97
CA MET A 79 -10.55 -14.10 15.78
C MET A 79 -11.28 -15.04 16.72
N ALA A 80 -11.45 -14.65 17.97
CA ALA A 80 -12.26 -15.37 18.95
C ALA A 80 -13.15 -14.38 19.70
N VAL A 81 -14.33 -14.83 20.11
CA VAL A 81 -15.27 -14.04 20.91
C VAL A 81 -15.47 -14.77 22.22
N VAL A 82 -15.25 -14.08 23.34
CA VAL A 82 -15.40 -14.60 24.69
C VAL A 82 -16.36 -13.68 25.43
N PHE A 83 -17.39 -14.26 26.03
CA PHE A 83 -18.30 -13.55 26.92
C PHE A 83 -17.90 -13.87 28.37
N PHE A 84 -17.98 -12.88 29.24
CA PHE A 84 -17.86 -13.08 30.69
C PHE A 84 -19.06 -12.46 31.38
N ASN A 85 -19.29 -12.81 32.65
CA ASN A 85 -20.54 -12.47 33.36
C ASN A 85 -21.80 -13.08 32.75
N THR A 86 -21.70 -14.30 32.21
CA THR A 86 -22.88 -15.10 31.83
C THR A 86 -23.35 -15.96 33.00
N ARG A 87 -24.62 -16.39 33.02
CA ARG A 87 -25.14 -17.36 34.00
C ARG A 87 -24.66 -18.77 33.69
N GLU A 88 -24.57 -19.13 32.41
CA GLU A 88 -24.00 -20.39 31.95
C GLU A 88 -22.53 -20.22 31.54
N ALA A 89 -21.65 -21.08 32.02
CA ALA A 89 -20.26 -21.14 31.57
C ALA A 89 -20.11 -22.27 30.54
N LYS A 90 -20.01 -21.91 29.25
CA LYS A 90 -19.61 -22.85 28.19
C LYS A 90 -18.17 -22.62 27.79
N ASN A 91 -17.27 -23.25 28.53
CA ASN A 91 -15.94 -23.60 28.04
C ASN A 91 -15.98 -25.06 27.53
N PRO A 92 -15.06 -25.46 26.66
CA PRO A 92 -15.28 -25.92 25.29
C PRO A 92 -16.19 -27.16 25.09
N LEU A 93 -17.52 -27.03 25.20
CA LEU A 93 -18.49 -28.07 24.80
C LEU A 93 -19.80 -27.49 24.22
N GLY A 94 -19.89 -27.42 22.88
CA GLY A 94 -21.15 -27.45 22.12
C GLY A 94 -21.98 -26.17 22.00
N TYR A 95 -22.00 -25.59 20.79
CA TYR A 95 -22.89 -24.48 20.40
C TYR A 95 -23.97 -24.92 19.39
N SER A 96 -25.18 -24.38 19.58
CA SER A 96 -26.13 -24.02 18.51
C SER A 96 -26.47 -22.54 18.70
N GLY A 97 -26.52 -21.75 17.62
CA GLY A 97 -26.79 -20.32 17.67
C GLY A 97 -28.30 -20.04 17.65
N ASP A 98 -28.77 -19.15 18.51
CA ASP A 98 -30.09 -18.53 18.42
C ASP A 98 -30.05 -17.14 19.08
N SER A 99 -30.92 -16.25 18.59
CA SER A 99 -31.10 -14.82 18.93
C SER A 99 -31.61 -14.53 20.35
N GLN A 100 -31.43 -15.46 21.29
CA GLN A 100 -31.93 -15.39 22.67
C GLN A 100 -30.77 -15.42 23.68
N PHE A 101 -29.77 -14.54 23.56
CA PHE A 101 -28.58 -14.59 24.41
C PHE A 101 -28.92 -14.47 25.91
N GLU A 102 -29.77 -13.51 26.29
CA GLU A 102 -30.21 -13.34 27.69
C GLU A 102 -30.97 -14.56 28.21
N THR A 103 -31.84 -15.14 27.40
CA THR A 103 -32.67 -16.28 27.77
C THR A 103 -31.87 -17.58 27.83
N LYS A 104 -30.82 -17.71 26.99
CA LYS A 104 -30.04 -18.93 26.80
C LYS A 104 -28.79 -18.99 27.68
N PHE A 105 -28.10 -17.88 27.88
CA PHE A 105 -26.85 -17.83 28.65
C PHE A 105 -26.97 -17.03 29.93
N GLY A 106 -27.96 -16.13 30.04
CA GLY A 106 -28.17 -15.25 31.19
C GLY A 106 -27.04 -14.25 31.44
N HIS A 107 -27.27 -13.33 32.36
CA HIS A 107 -26.25 -12.44 32.92
C HIS A 107 -25.94 -12.81 34.38
N SER A 108 -24.72 -12.57 34.81
CA SER A 108 -24.22 -12.70 36.18
C SER A 108 -23.35 -11.48 36.54
N VAL A 109 -23.01 -11.30 37.81
CA VAL A 109 -22.14 -10.20 38.27
C VAL A 109 -20.91 -10.75 39.01
N SER A 110 -20.84 -12.08 39.17
CA SER A 110 -19.87 -12.74 40.05
C SER A 110 -18.60 -13.20 39.36
N ALA A 111 -18.47 -13.05 38.03
CA ALA A 111 -17.32 -13.56 37.30
C ALA A 111 -16.08 -12.68 37.57
N SER A 112 -14.95 -13.34 37.83
CA SER A 112 -13.68 -12.66 38.03
C SER A 112 -13.07 -12.26 36.68
N ILE A 113 -12.56 -11.03 36.57
CA ILE A 113 -11.81 -10.59 35.37
C ILE A 113 -10.54 -11.42 35.22
N HIS A 114 -9.90 -11.83 36.32
CA HIS A 114 -8.77 -12.76 36.30
C HIS A 114 -9.07 -14.02 35.48
N ASP A 115 -10.21 -14.67 35.74
CA ASP A 115 -10.57 -15.93 35.09
C ASP A 115 -10.94 -15.73 33.62
N SER A 116 -11.55 -14.58 33.32
CA SER A 116 -11.88 -14.16 31.95
C SER A 116 -10.61 -13.94 31.12
N LEU A 117 -9.62 -13.24 31.68
CA LEU A 117 -8.32 -13.02 31.06
C LEU A 117 -7.52 -14.33 30.92
N ARG A 118 -7.57 -15.20 31.92
CA ARG A 118 -6.96 -16.55 31.86
C ARG A 118 -7.57 -17.38 30.73
N THR A 119 -8.89 -17.32 30.56
CA THR A 119 -9.59 -18.00 29.46
C THR A 119 -9.13 -17.46 28.11
N CYS A 120 -9.02 -16.14 27.97
CA CYS A 120 -8.51 -15.51 26.74
C CYS A 120 -7.06 -15.94 26.41
N GLN A 121 -6.18 -16.02 27.42
CA GLN A 121 -4.83 -16.53 27.22
C GLN A 121 -4.83 -18.00 26.77
N SER A 122 -5.70 -18.83 27.37
CA SER A 122 -5.85 -20.23 26.97
C SER A 122 -6.29 -20.36 25.52
N VAL A 123 -7.19 -19.49 25.03
CA VAL A 123 -7.62 -19.48 23.62
C VAL A 123 -6.43 -19.27 22.67
N PHE A 124 -5.49 -18.39 23.01
CA PHE A 124 -4.27 -18.24 22.23
C PHE A 124 -3.37 -19.47 22.30
N ASN A 125 -3.26 -20.12 23.45
CA ASN A 125 -2.44 -21.31 23.64
C ASN A 125 -3.01 -22.56 22.94
N THR A 126 -4.34 -22.68 22.83
CA THR A 126 -5.01 -23.78 22.14
C THR A 126 -4.91 -23.65 20.61
N SER A 127 -4.62 -22.45 20.09
CA SER A 127 -4.52 -22.25 18.65
C SER A 127 -3.27 -22.94 18.07
N GLU A 128 -3.45 -23.73 17.00
CA GLU A 128 -2.35 -24.45 16.34
C GLU A 128 -1.35 -23.51 15.63
N LYS A 129 -1.79 -22.30 15.28
CA LYS A 129 -0.99 -21.31 14.54
C LYS A 129 -0.30 -20.35 15.50
N ARG A 130 0.98 -20.08 15.23
CA ARG A 130 1.73 -19.02 15.93
C ARG A 130 1.31 -17.64 15.42
N HIS A 131 0.89 -16.77 16.35
CA HIS A 131 0.46 -15.42 16.02
C HIS A 131 1.60 -14.42 16.14
N SER A 132 1.79 -13.58 15.13
CA SER A 132 2.80 -12.50 15.18
C SER A 132 2.41 -11.38 16.13
N GLY A 133 1.10 -11.18 16.33
CA GLY A 133 0.54 -10.23 17.27
C GLY A 133 -0.70 -10.82 17.93
N ARG A 134 -0.79 -10.69 19.26
CA ARG A 134 -1.91 -11.17 20.08
C ARG A 134 -2.52 -9.98 20.80
N SER A 135 -3.84 -9.86 20.72
CA SER A 135 -4.58 -8.73 21.29
C SER A 135 -5.90 -9.20 21.89
N ILE A 136 -6.22 -8.71 23.09
CA ILE A 136 -7.52 -8.87 23.74
C ILE A 136 -8.18 -7.49 23.73
N LEU A 137 -9.38 -7.39 23.14
CA LEU A 137 -10.19 -6.17 23.12
C LEU A 137 -11.35 -6.36 24.09
N LEU A 138 -11.32 -5.67 25.24
CA LEU A 138 -12.33 -5.76 26.30
C LEU A 138 -13.44 -4.71 26.10
N PHE A 139 -14.68 -5.14 25.92
CA PHE A 139 -15.86 -4.29 25.83
C PHE A 139 -16.61 -4.33 27.17
N THR A 140 -16.80 -3.18 27.80
CA THR A 140 -17.54 -3.06 29.07
C THR A 140 -18.06 -1.64 29.27
N CYS A 141 -19.13 -1.49 30.05
CA CYS A 141 -19.65 -0.20 30.52
C CYS A 141 -19.46 0.01 32.02
N ARG A 142 -18.83 -0.94 32.73
CA ARG A 142 -18.60 -0.85 34.18
C ARG A 142 -17.17 -0.44 34.48
N ASP A 143 -17.00 0.62 35.26
CA ASP A 143 -15.70 1.19 35.60
C ASP A 143 -14.98 0.45 36.75
N ASN A 144 -15.74 -0.08 37.72
CA ASN A 144 -15.21 -0.80 38.88
C ASN A 144 -15.90 -2.16 39.12
N PRO A 145 -15.55 -3.19 38.33
CA PRO A 145 -16.19 -4.51 38.36
C PRO A 145 -15.93 -5.34 39.63
N HIS A 146 -14.94 -4.97 40.46
CA HIS A 146 -14.57 -5.67 41.69
C HIS A 146 -14.63 -4.76 42.92
N ALA A 147 -15.57 -3.79 42.93
CA ALA A 147 -15.76 -2.88 44.05
C ALA A 147 -15.95 -3.66 45.38
N GLY A 148 -15.05 -3.44 46.34
CA GLY A 148 -15.09 -4.07 47.67
C GLY A 148 -14.42 -5.46 47.76
N ASP A 149 -13.88 -6.01 46.67
CA ASP A 149 -13.09 -7.26 46.68
C ASP A 149 -11.66 -7.00 46.18
N ASP A 150 -10.81 -6.54 47.10
CA ASP A 150 -9.41 -6.24 46.83
C ASP A 150 -8.62 -7.47 46.40
N GLN A 151 -9.01 -8.66 46.84
CA GLN A 151 -8.34 -9.90 46.47
C GLN A 151 -8.52 -10.18 44.97
N ARG A 152 -9.75 -10.10 44.45
CA ARG A 152 -10.01 -10.26 43.01
C ARG A 152 -9.37 -9.16 42.18
N ARG A 153 -9.37 -7.92 42.68
CA ARG A 153 -8.68 -6.81 42.02
C ARG A 153 -7.19 -7.11 41.84
N ARG A 154 -6.49 -7.50 42.91
CA ARG A 154 -5.06 -7.85 42.85
C ARG A 154 -4.80 -9.02 41.91
N GLN A 155 -5.65 -10.06 41.93
CA GLN A 155 -5.54 -11.18 41.00
C GLN A 155 -5.66 -10.74 39.53
N ALA A 156 -6.63 -9.87 39.21
CA ALA A 156 -6.81 -9.35 37.86
C ALA A 156 -5.61 -8.52 37.38
N VAL A 157 -5.05 -7.65 38.23
CA VAL A 157 -3.86 -6.84 37.93
C VAL A 157 -2.64 -7.74 37.69
N THR A 158 -2.37 -8.71 38.59
CA THR A 158 -1.28 -9.68 38.42
C THR A 158 -1.44 -10.45 37.11
N LYS A 159 -2.67 -10.80 36.73
CA LYS A 159 -2.92 -11.48 35.46
C LYS A 159 -2.67 -10.59 34.24
N ALA A 160 -3.02 -9.32 34.30
CA ALA A 160 -2.74 -8.37 33.24
C ALA A 160 -1.23 -8.17 33.04
N LYS A 161 -0.45 -8.16 34.13
CA LYS A 161 1.02 -8.17 34.05
C LYS A 161 1.56 -9.42 33.34
N ASP A 162 1.08 -10.60 33.69
CA ASP A 162 1.43 -11.86 33.01
C ASP A 162 1.06 -11.85 31.51
N LEU A 163 -0.06 -11.23 31.13
CA LEU A 163 -0.42 -11.06 29.72
C LEU A 163 0.59 -10.18 28.97
N LYS A 164 1.06 -9.09 29.59
CA LYS A 164 2.08 -8.20 29.02
C LYS A 164 3.41 -8.92 28.83
N GLU A 165 3.86 -9.67 29.84
CA GLU A 165 5.06 -10.52 29.76
C GLU A 165 4.93 -11.60 28.68
N SER A 166 3.71 -12.14 28.52
CA SER A 166 3.36 -13.07 27.44
C SER A 166 3.23 -12.40 26.05
N ALA A 167 3.51 -11.10 25.91
CA ALA A 167 3.34 -10.31 24.69
C ALA A 167 1.91 -10.35 24.09
N ILE A 168 0.90 -10.35 24.97
CA ILE A 168 -0.52 -10.20 24.62
C ILE A 168 -0.93 -8.78 25.02
N ALA A 169 -1.32 -7.97 24.04
CA ALA A 169 -1.82 -6.62 24.31
C ALA A 169 -3.25 -6.69 24.84
N LEU A 170 -3.52 -6.02 25.97
CA LEU A 170 -4.86 -5.83 26.51
C LEU A 170 -5.30 -4.39 26.21
N GLU A 171 -6.40 -4.24 25.49
CA GLU A 171 -6.96 -2.94 25.12
C GLU A 171 -8.41 -2.87 25.61
N ILE A 172 -8.84 -1.69 26.05
CA ILE A 172 -10.16 -1.50 26.62
C ILE A 172 -10.99 -0.59 25.72
N LEU A 173 -12.21 -1.04 25.45
CA LEU A 173 -13.24 -0.35 24.70
C LEU A 173 -14.39 -0.06 25.66
N HIS A 174 -14.16 0.94 26.51
CA HIS A 174 -15.11 1.34 27.53
C HIS A 174 -16.22 2.22 26.94
N MET A 175 -17.45 1.91 27.32
CA MET A 175 -18.67 2.54 26.82
C MET A 175 -19.42 3.22 27.96
N GLY A 176 -20.11 4.32 27.69
CA GLY A 176 -20.91 5.02 28.69
C GLY A 176 -20.74 6.54 28.66
N VAL A 177 -21.49 7.22 29.52
CA VAL A 177 -21.43 8.69 29.66
C VAL A 177 -20.34 9.12 30.64
N ALA A 178 -20.16 8.35 31.72
CA ALA A 178 -19.12 8.56 32.71
C ALA A 178 -18.47 7.20 32.99
N PHE A 179 -17.20 7.07 32.61
CA PHE A 179 -16.41 5.87 32.87
C PHE A 179 -15.05 6.32 33.40
N ASP A 180 -14.76 5.96 34.64
CA ASP A 180 -13.52 6.33 35.30
C ASP A 180 -12.51 5.18 35.19
N VAL A 181 -11.52 5.36 34.31
CA VAL A 181 -10.51 4.33 34.04
C VAL A 181 -9.56 4.17 35.22
N ASP A 182 -9.38 5.21 36.04
CA ASP A 182 -8.41 5.24 37.16
C ASP A 182 -8.86 4.35 38.33
N LYS A 183 -10.15 4.04 38.44
CA LYS A 183 -10.68 3.20 39.53
C LYS A 183 -10.13 1.78 39.53
N PHE A 184 -9.94 1.18 38.35
CA PHE A 184 -9.58 -0.24 38.22
C PHE A 184 -8.72 -0.53 36.98
N TYR A 185 -9.05 0.06 35.85
CA TYR A 185 -8.52 -0.35 34.55
C TYR A 185 -7.16 0.26 34.19
N LYS A 186 -6.79 1.40 34.79
CA LYS A 186 -5.45 1.99 34.69
C LYS A 186 -4.37 0.95 35.04
N ASP A 187 -4.54 0.29 36.19
CA ASP A 187 -3.63 -0.74 36.70
C ASP A 187 -3.57 -1.99 35.79
N LEU A 188 -4.62 -2.24 34.99
CA LEU A 188 -4.68 -3.37 34.05
C LEU A 188 -3.95 -3.07 32.73
N ILE A 189 -4.02 -1.83 32.24
CA ILE A 189 -3.40 -1.45 30.94
C ILE A 189 -1.93 -1.09 31.13
N LEU A 190 -1.60 -0.41 32.23
CA LEU A 190 -0.26 0.10 32.55
C LEU A 190 0.26 -0.46 33.88
N PRO A 191 0.52 -1.79 33.98
CA PRO A 191 0.92 -2.41 35.24
C PRO A 191 2.33 -2.05 35.72
N ASP A 192 3.14 -1.39 34.88
CA ASP A 192 4.55 -1.03 35.16
C ASP A 192 4.74 0.49 35.37
N ASP A 193 3.65 1.28 35.46
CA ASP A 193 3.71 2.63 36.03
C ASP A 193 3.88 2.49 37.56
N THR A 194 4.99 1.90 38.01
CA THR A 194 5.46 2.08 39.38
C THR A 194 5.90 3.52 39.56
N GLU A 195 5.63 4.06 40.75
CA GLU A 195 5.87 5.43 41.20
C GLU A 195 7.27 6.00 40.86
N GLU A 196 8.24 5.15 40.51
CA GLU A 196 9.61 5.49 40.13
C GLU A 196 9.76 6.24 38.78
N GLU A 197 8.83 6.08 37.82
CA GLU A 197 8.87 6.85 36.55
C GLU A 197 8.16 8.22 36.63
N GLU A 198 7.41 8.49 37.70
CA GLU A 198 6.67 9.75 37.87
C GLU A 198 7.59 10.96 38.11
N GLU A 199 8.79 10.74 38.64
CA GLU A 199 9.76 11.82 38.92
C GLU A 199 10.61 12.25 37.72
N GLN A 200 10.69 11.43 36.65
CA GLN A 200 11.56 11.72 35.48
C GLN A 200 10.82 11.84 34.14
N GLY A 201 9.53 11.47 34.07
CA GLY A 201 8.73 11.56 32.84
C GLY A 201 8.20 12.97 32.55
N GLY A 202 8.85 13.70 31.65
CA GLY A 202 8.33 14.96 31.13
C GLY A 202 6.98 14.81 30.41
N GLU A 203 6.30 15.95 30.17
CA GLU A 203 4.94 16.12 29.61
C GLU A 203 4.57 15.22 28.40
N LEU A 204 5.55 14.72 27.64
CA LEU A 204 5.41 13.79 26.51
C LEU A 204 5.03 12.33 26.90
N THR A 205 5.32 11.85 28.12
CA THR A 205 4.86 10.52 28.57
C THR A 205 3.38 10.51 28.98
N ARG A 206 2.83 11.68 29.38
CA ARG A 206 1.41 11.85 29.71
C ARG A 206 0.47 11.69 28.52
N GLU A 207 0.88 12.10 27.32
CA GLU A 207 0.04 11.96 26.11
C GLU A 207 -0.19 10.50 25.70
N ARG A 208 0.70 9.57 26.08
CA ARG A 208 0.47 8.13 25.87
C ARG A 208 -0.52 7.53 26.89
N ARG A 209 -0.77 8.24 28.00
CA ARG A 209 -1.74 7.90 29.06
C ARG A 209 -3.15 8.43 28.78
N THR A 210 -3.40 9.17 27.69
CA THR A 210 -4.77 9.59 27.35
C THR A 210 -5.54 8.40 26.79
N LEU A 211 -6.02 7.55 27.70
CA LEU A 211 -7.09 6.62 27.42
C LEU A 211 -8.22 7.42 26.77
N ALA A 212 -8.65 6.97 25.59
CA ALA A 212 -9.65 7.70 24.82
C ALA A 212 -10.95 7.81 25.62
N ASP A 213 -11.62 8.97 25.62
CA ASP A 213 -12.86 9.21 26.38
C ASP A 213 -13.90 8.09 26.23
N PRO A 214 -14.78 7.79 27.19
CA PRO A 214 -15.79 6.75 26.98
C PRO A 214 -16.65 7.01 25.73
N THR A 215 -16.90 5.94 24.98
CA THR A 215 -17.67 6.05 23.73
C THR A 215 -19.14 5.74 24.00
N THR A 216 -20.02 6.66 23.60
CA THR A 216 -21.47 6.42 23.51
C THR A 216 -21.83 5.99 22.10
N ARG A 217 -21.26 6.61 21.07
CA ARG A 217 -21.64 6.35 19.67
C ARG A 217 -21.04 5.07 19.09
N PHE A 218 -21.84 4.35 18.30
CA PHE A 218 -21.40 3.14 17.60
C PHE A 218 -20.27 3.41 16.58
N GLU A 219 -20.36 4.51 15.83
CA GLU A 219 -19.35 4.86 14.82
C GLU A 219 -17.96 5.11 15.43
N GLU A 220 -17.93 5.73 16.60
CA GLU A 220 -16.70 6.01 17.33
C GLU A 220 -16.09 4.71 17.90
N LEU A 221 -16.91 3.85 18.50
CA LEU A 221 -16.49 2.51 18.92
C LEU A 221 -15.88 1.73 17.74
N MET A 222 -16.55 1.75 16.59
CA MET A 222 -16.07 1.10 15.37
C MET A 222 -14.75 1.67 14.88
N LYS A 223 -14.56 2.99 14.96
CA LYS A 223 -13.30 3.65 14.62
C LYS A 223 -12.16 3.16 15.52
N ARG A 224 -12.39 3.07 16.84
CA ARG A 224 -11.41 2.58 17.82
C ARG A 224 -11.04 1.12 17.57
N VAL A 225 -12.03 0.24 17.42
CA VAL A 225 -11.81 -1.18 17.05
C VAL A 225 -10.95 -1.27 15.79
N SER A 226 -11.27 -0.47 14.77
CA SER A 226 -10.55 -0.48 13.49
C SER A 226 -9.09 -0.01 13.63
N LEU A 227 -8.80 0.94 14.52
CA LEU A 227 -7.45 1.43 14.80
C LEU A 227 -6.62 0.37 15.54
N LEU A 228 -7.20 -0.30 16.53
CA LEU A 228 -6.53 -1.32 17.34
C LEU A 228 -6.23 -2.60 16.55
N GLU A 229 -7.14 -3.01 15.66
CA GLU A 229 -6.96 -4.19 14.81
C GLU A 229 -5.96 -3.98 13.67
N ASN A 230 -5.88 -2.77 13.15
CA ASN A 230 -5.04 -2.44 12.01
C ASN A 230 -3.80 -1.68 12.46
N LYS A 231 -2.99 -2.33 13.30
CA LYS A 231 -1.64 -1.86 13.61
C LYS A 231 -0.88 -1.62 12.30
N GLN A 232 -0.38 -0.40 12.15
CA GLN A 232 0.35 0.02 10.96
C GLN A 232 1.57 -0.88 10.79
N ARG A 233 1.76 -1.39 9.57
CA ARG A 233 2.93 -2.20 9.22
C ARG A 233 3.83 -1.37 8.32
N VAL A 234 5.12 -1.39 8.64
CA VAL A 234 6.16 -0.78 7.81
C VAL A 234 6.17 -1.54 6.49
N ALA A 235 5.88 -0.83 5.40
CA ALA A 235 5.91 -1.36 4.04
C ALA A 235 7.34 -1.55 3.52
N GLY A 236 8.26 -0.71 4.00
CA GLY A 236 9.69 -0.81 3.71
C GLY A 236 10.49 0.12 4.63
N LYS A 237 11.76 -0.20 4.86
CA LYS A 237 12.69 0.69 5.56
C LYS A 237 13.64 1.27 4.52
N LEU A 238 13.87 2.57 4.57
CA LEU A 238 14.85 3.25 3.74
C LEU A 238 15.85 4.00 4.62
N VAL A 239 17.05 4.20 4.09
CA VAL A 239 18.00 5.13 4.67
C VAL A 239 17.82 6.47 3.96
N PHE A 240 17.34 7.46 4.70
CA PHE A 240 17.17 8.83 4.25
C PHE A 240 18.45 9.62 4.53
N THR A 241 19.22 9.89 3.48
CA THR A 241 20.49 10.63 3.57
C THR A 241 20.19 12.12 3.37
N LEU A 242 20.41 12.93 4.42
CA LEU A 242 20.23 14.38 4.38
C LEU A 242 21.48 15.08 3.81
N ALA A 243 22.66 14.57 4.17
CA ALA A 243 23.97 15.05 3.72
C ALA A 243 24.99 13.91 3.79
N PRO A 244 26.16 14.01 3.13
CA PRO A 244 27.24 13.05 3.31
C PRO A 244 27.59 12.90 4.79
N GLY A 245 27.46 11.68 5.34
CA GLY A 245 27.68 11.40 6.76
C GLY A 245 26.48 11.63 7.69
N VAL A 246 25.34 12.15 7.18
CA VAL A 246 24.10 12.36 7.95
C VAL A 246 22.97 11.53 7.34
N THR A 247 22.69 10.39 7.97
CA THR A 247 21.68 9.42 7.51
C THR A 247 20.68 9.08 8.60
N VAL A 248 19.41 9.00 8.25
CA VAL A 248 18.31 8.63 9.15
C VAL A 248 17.58 7.42 8.59
N GLY A 249 17.36 6.39 9.40
CA GLY A 249 16.50 5.27 9.00
C GLY A 249 15.03 5.68 9.05
N VAL A 250 14.32 5.62 7.92
CA VAL A 250 12.89 5.95 7.83
C VAL A 250 12.07 4.71 7.49
N GLY A 251 10.94 4.54 8.18
CA GLY A 251 9.93 3.54 7.85
C GLY A 251 8.91 4.13 6.88
N ILE A 252 8.71 3.50 5.73
CA ILE A 252 7.62 3.82 4.82
C ILE A 252 6.38 3.06 5.25
N TYR A 253 5.24 3.75 5.32
CA TYR A 253 3.93 3.16 5.58
C TYR A 253 3.01 3.37 4.39
N SER A 254 2.19 2.37 4.06
CA SER A 254 1.11 2.52 3.09
C SER A 254 -0.19 2.80 3.83
N VAL A 255 -0.58 4.07 3.88
CA VAL A 255 -1.80 4.51 4.57
C VAL A 255 -3.05 4.14 3.77
N VAL A 256 -2.97 4.16 2.44
CA VAL A 256 -4.08 3.83 1.55
C VAL A 256 -3.64 2.73 0.59
N LYS A 257 -4.44 1.66 0.51
CA LYS A 257 -4.24 0.55 -0.42
C LYS A 257 -5.55 0.25 -1.14
N LYS A 258 -5.48 0.13 -2.48
CA LYS A 258 -6.66 -0.23 -3.29
C LYS A 258 -7.11 -1.64 -2.95
N SER A 259 -8.34 -1.78 -2.45
CA SER A 259 -8.97 -3.09 -2.25
C SER A 259 -9.26 -3.74 -3.61
N ARG A 260 -8.84 -4.99 -3.78
CA ARG A 260 -9.06 -5.79 -4.99
C ARG A 260 -9.83 -7.04 -4.62
N LYS A 261 -10.65 -7.54 -5.55
CA LYS A 261 -11.29 -8.85 -5.40
C LYS A 261 -10.21 -9.93 -5.23
N PRO A 262 -10.33 -10.85 -4.25
CA PRO A 262 -9.39 -11.94 -4.08
C PRO A 262 -9.23 -12.77 -5.36
N THR A 263 -8.02 -13.27 -5.59
CA THR A 263 -7.73 -14.14 -6.72
C THR A 263 -8.44 -15.48 -6.55
N LYS A 264 -8.99 -16.02 -7.64
CA LYS A 264 -9.57 -17.37 -7.64
C LYS A 264 -8.52 -18.41 -7.23
N LYS A 265 -8.90 -19.36 -6.38
CA LYS A 265 -8.08 -20.52 -6.05
C LYS A 265 -8.52 -21.72 -6.90
N ARG A 266 -7.57 -22.55 -7.31
CA ARG A 266 -7.84 -23.80 -8.03
C ARG A 266 -8.11 -24.89 -7.00
N LEU A 267 -9.19 -25.65 -7.18
CA LEU A 267 -9.60 -26.70 -6.25
C LEU A 267 -9.66 -28.04 -6.97
N TRP A 268 -9.39 -29.12 -6.24
CA TRP A 268 -9.62 -30.48 -6.71
C TRP A 268 -11.12 -30.78 -6.76
N LYS A 269 -11.65 -31.23 -7.91
CA LYS A 269 -13.09 -31.38 -8.14
C LYS A 269 -13.80 -32.28 -7.12
N ASN A 270 -13.14 -33.36 -6.70
CA ASN A 270 -13.79 -34.39 -5.88
C ASN A 270 -13.70 -34.10 -4.37
N THR A 271 -12.66 -33.38 -3.93
CA THR A 271 -12.37 -33.15 -2.49
C THR A 271 -12.42 -31.67 -2.09
N ASN A 272 -12.56 -30.76 -3.06
CA ASN A 272 -12.47 -29.31 -2.87
C ASN A 272 -11.18 -28.82 -2.20
N GLN A 273 -10.11 -29.62 -2.21
CA GLN A 273 -8.80 -29.23 -1.67
C GLN A 273 -8.08 -28.25 -2.59
N GLU A 274 -7.36 -27.28 -2.02
CA GLU A 274 -6.61 -26.27 -2.79
C GLU A 274 -5.43 -26.89 -3.54
N LEU A 275 -5.27 -26.55 -4.82
CA LEU A 275 -4.20 -27.05 -5.68
C LEU A 275 -2.99 -26.09 -5.68
N LYS A 276 -1.81 -26.66 -5.44
CA LYS A 276 -0.53 -25.95 -5.64
C LYS A 276 -0.18 -25.96 -7.12
N SER A 277 0.05 -24.79 -7.71
CA SER A 277 0.50 -24.66 -9.11
C SER A 277 2.02 -24.50 -9.13
N ILE A 278 2.70 -25.36 -9.90
CA ILE A 278 4.15 -25.30 -10.11
C ILE A 278 4.37 -25.01 -11.60
N HIS A 279 5.14 -23.98 -11.92
CA HIS A 279 5.52 -23.64 -13.29
C HIS A 279 6.95 -24.09 -13.52
N LYS A 280 7.17 -24.80 -14.62
CA LYS A 280 8.48 -25.29 -15.07
C LYS A 280 8.56 -25.04 -16.56
N ASP A 281 9.65 -24.44 -16.99
CA ASP A 281 9.92 -24.15 -18.38
C ASP A 281 10.88 -25.19 -18.93
N TYR A 282 10.62 -25.67 -20.14
CA TYR A 282 11.38 -26.74 -20.77
C TYR A 282 11.82 -26.31 -22.17
N LEU A 283 13.01 -26.73 -22.58
CA LEU A 283 13.47 -26.53 -23.95
C LEU A 283 12.61 -27.39 -24.88
N MET A 284 12.07 -26.80 -25.94
CA MET A 284 11.13 -27.51 -26.83
C MET A 284 11.78 -28.69 -27.55
N ASP A 285 13.08 -28.59 -27.84
CA ASP A 285 13.80 -29.59 -28.64
C ASP A 285 14.30 -30.76 -27.79
N THR A 286 14.86 -30.49 -26.60
CA THR A 286 15.46 -31.53 -25.74
C THR A 286 14.55 -31.99 -24.61
N GLY A 287 13.53 -31.21 -24.25
CA GLY A 287 12.69 -31.46 -23.07
C GLY A 287 13.42 -31.24 -21.74
N GLU A 288 14.63 -30.69 -21.76
CA GLU A 288 15.40 -30.36 -20.56
C GLU A 288 14.78 -29.18 -19.82
N LEU A 289 14.85 -29.21 -18.50
CA LEU A 289 14.37 -28.12 -17.65
C LEU A 289 15.27 -26.89 -17.82
N VAL A 290 14.66 -25.75 -18.10
CA VAL A 290 15.38 -24.48 -18.29
C VAL A 290 15.59 -23.82 -16.93
N SER A 291 16.85 -23.54 -16.58
CA SER A 291 17.19 -22.75 -15.40
C SER A 291 17.14 -21.25 -15.71
N ARG A 292 17.04 -20.40 -14.68
CA ARG A 292 17.05 -18.94 -14.87
C ARG A 292 18.30 -18.42 -15.57
N SER A 293 19.43 -19.10 -15.39
CA SER A 293 20.71 -18.75 -16.02
C SER A 293 20.73 -18.96 -17.54
N ASP A 294 19.86 -19.84 -18.05
CA ASP A 294 19.77 -20.14 -19.48
C ASP A 294 18.95 -19.08 -20.25
N TYR A 295 18.27 -18.17 -19.54
CA TYR A 295 17.48 -17.11 -20.17
C TYR A 295 18.35 -15.94 -20.62
N GLU A 296 18.29 -15.65 -21.92
CA GLU A 296 18.69 -14.37 -22.47
C GLU A 296 17.44 -13.52 -22.78
N TYR A 297 17.38 -12.32 -22.21
CA TYR A 297 16.32 -11.37 -22.51
C TYR A 297 16.74 -10.53 -23.71
N TYR A 298 15.79 -10.16 -24.57
CA TYR A 298 16.07 -9.19 -25.62
C TYR A 298 14.92 -8.23 -25.81
N GLN A 299 15.23 -7.01 -26.23
CA GLN A 299 14.24 -6.06 -26.71
C GLN A 299 14.50 -5.76 -28.19
N LYS A 300 13.45 -5.84 -29.01
CA LYS A 300 13.53 -5.59 -30.44
C LYS A 300 13.25 -4.11 -30.73
N PHE A 301 14.19 -3.43 -31.38
CA PHE A 301 14.04 -2.07 -31.88
C PHE A 301 14.24 -2.06 -33.39
N GLY A 302 13.16 -1.79 -34.14
CA GLY A 302 13.15 -1.98 -35.59
C GLY A 302 13.48 -3.43 -35.94
N ASN A 303 14.50 -3.64 -36.79
CA ASN A 303 14.97 -4.98 -37.18
C ASN A 303 16.17 -5.49 -36.36
N ARG A 304 16.53 -4.80 -35.26
CA ARG A 304 17.65 -5.21 -34.40
C ARG A 304 17.13 -5.76 -33.08
N LYS A 305 17.66 -6.90 -32.65
CA LYS A 305 17.47 -7.44 -31.30
C LYS A 305 18.64 -6.98 -30.42
N ILE A 306 18.34 -6.38 -29.28
CA ILE A 306 19.35 -5.98 -28.29
C ILE A 306 19.23 -6.95 -27.13
N GLY A 307 20.25 -7.78 -26.92
CA GLY A 307 20.33 -8.69 -25.79
C GLY A 307 20.55 -7.95 -24.48
N LEU A 308 19.90 -8.42 -23.42
CA LEU A 308 19.92 -7.89 -22.06
C LEU A 308 20.31 -9.05 -21.14
N THR A 309 21.46 -8.94 -20.49
CA THR A 309 21.88 -9.88 -19.45
C THR A 309 21.20 -9.50 -18.12
N MET A 310 20.72 -10.49 -17.38
CA MET A 310 20.02 -10.31 -16.08
C MET A 310 20.83 -9.51 -15.02
N SER A 311 22.15 -9.37 -15.17
CA SER A 311 23.02 -8.68 -14.21
C SER A 311 22.85 -7.16 -14.17
N LYS A 312 22.13 -6.56 -15.13
CA LYS A 312 21.84 -5.12 -15.11
C LYS A 312 20.36 -4.92 -14.76
N PRO A 313 20.02 -4.54 -13.52
CA PRO A 313 18.65 -4.20 -13.19
C PRO A 313 18.16 -3.07 -14.09
N PHE A 314 16.95 -3.23 -14.61
CA PHE A 314 16.24 -2.22 -15.35
C PHE A 314 16.17 -0.91 -14.54
N SER A 315 16.93 0.10 -14.96
CA SER A 315 16.63 1.49 -14.62
C SER A 315 15.61 1.98 -15.64
N VAL A 316 14.35 1.61 -15.46
CA VAL A 316 13.26 2.34 -16.12
C VAL A 316 13.19 3.69 -15.42
N VAL A 317 13.76 4.72 -16.03
CA VAL A 317 13.44 6.10 -15.67
C VAL A 317 11.97 6.28 -16.02
N LEU A 318 11.11 6.30 -15.00
CA LEU A 318 9.75 6.81 -15.15
C LEU A 318 9.88 8.25 -15.62
N VAL A 319 9.60 8.49 -16.91
CA VAL A 319 9.37 9.84 -17.40
C VAL A 319 8.16 10.35 -16.61
N PRO A 320 8.28 11.41 -15.79
CA PRO A 320 7.14 11.93 -15.04
C PRO A 320 6.02 12.25 -16.02
N ALA A 321 4.77 11.99 -15.59
CA ALA A 321 3.58 12.25 -16.38
C ALA A 321 3.62 13.68 -16.92
N VAL A 322 3.85 13.82 -18.22
CA VAL A 322 3.84 15.12 -18.88
C VAL A 322 2.41 15.65 -18.78
N PRO A 323 2.20 16.87 -18.25
CA PRO A 323 0.88 17.47 -18.20
C PRO A 323 0.29 17.52 -19.61
N ASN A 324 -1.02 17.31 -19.74
CA ASN A 324 -1.70 17.44 -21.02
C ASN A 324 -1.85 18.93 -21.36
N ASN A 325 -0.75 19.49 -21.87
CA ASN A 325 -0.61 20.91 -22.17
C ASN A 325 -1.67 21.41 -23.16
N GLU A 326 -2.15 20.55 -24.07
CA GLU A 326 -3.17 20.92 -25.05
C GLU A 326 -4.56 21.13 -24.41
N GLN A 327 -4.94 20.25 -23.46
CA GLN A 327 -6.19 20.44 -22.70
C GLN A 327 -6.09 21.61 -21.71
N MET A 328 -4.93 21.82 -21.10
CA MET A 328 -4.69 22.95 -20.20
C MET A 328 -4.76 24.28 -20.95
N GLU A 329 -4.13 24.39 -22.13
CA GLU A 329 -4.19 25.58 -22.96
C GLU A 329 -5.62 25.86 -23.44
N LYS A 330 -6.37 24.82 -23.80
CA LYS A 330 -7.77 24.97 -24.22
C LYS A 330 -8.70 25.42 -23.09
N ARG A 331 -8.45 24.99 -21.84
CA ARG A 331 -9.28 25.34 -20.67
C ARG A 331 -8.87 26.63 -19.99
N ALA A 332 -7.57 26.85 -19.82
CA ALA A 332 -7.01 27.88 -18.95
C ALA A 332 -6.13 28.90 -19.68
N GLY A 333 -5.82 28.70 -20.97
CA GLY A 333 -4.95 29.58 -21.75
C GLY A 333 -5.36 31.06 -21.74
N PRO A 334 -6.65 31.41 -21.92
CA PRO A 334 -7.10 32.81 -21.84
C PRO A 334 -6.85 33.43 -20.46
N GLN A 335 -7.16 32.70 -19.38
CA GLN A 335 -7.00 33.17 -18.00
C GLN A 335 -5.52 33.25 -17.59
N LEU A 336 -4.68 32.33 -18.07
CA LEU A 336 -3.23 32.35 -17.88
C LEU A 336 -2.61 33.58 -18.56
N ARG A 337 -3.03 33.93 -19.79
CA ARG A 337 -2.57 35.14 -20.48
C ARG A 337 -3.01 36.43 -19.79
N GLU A 338 -4.22 36.44 -19.24
CA GLU A 338 -4.72 37.57 -18.47
C GLU A 338 -3.93 37.74 -17.16
N PHE A 339 -3.68 36.65 -16.45
CA PHE A 339 -2.81 36.63 -15.28
C PHE A 339 -1.39 37.10 -15.62
N ASP A 340 -0.82 36.64 -16.73
CA ASP A 340 0.53 37.04 -17.17
C ASP A 340 0.62 38.55 -17.42
N ARG A 341 -0.41 39.14 -18.03
CA ARG A 341 -0.50 40.59 -18.27
C ARG A 341 -0.64 41.39 -16.98
N LEU A 342 -1.37 40.84 -15.99
CA LEU A 342 -1.60 41.51 -14.71
C LEU A 342 -0.36 41.45 -13.80
N VAL A 343 0.39 40.36 -13.86
CA VAL A 343 1.53 40.12 -12.97
C VAL A 343 2.85 40.57 -13.60
N PHE A 344 3.05 40.34 -14.90
CA PHE A 344 4.28 40.68 -15.60
C PHE A 344 4.04 41.87 -16.53
N THR A 345 4.08 43.06 -15.95
CA THR A 345 3.99 44.33 -16.68
C THR A 345 5.32 44.63 -17.40
N ASN A 346 5.48 44.12 -18.62
CA ASN A 346 6.46 44.52 -19.66
C ASN A 346 7.91 44.88 -19.26
N THR A 347 8.41 44.41 -18.12
CA THR A 347 9.78 44.72 -17.62
C THR A 347 10.51 43.52 -17.07
N VAL A 348 10.07 42.30 -17.39
CA VAL A 348 10.87 41.10 -17.14
C VAL A 348 11.22 40.42 -18.45
N SER A 349 12.40 40.75 -18.96
CA SER A 349 13.12 39.88 -19.90
C SER A 349 13.39 38.54 -19.22
N GLN A 350 12.48 37.58 -19.39
CA GLN A 350 12.80 36.16 -19.17
C GLN A 350 13.14 35.51 -20.52
N SER A 351 14.34 35.81 -21.00
CA SER A 351 15.07 34.93 -21.92
C SER A 351 16.32 34.38 -21.22
N ALA A 352 16.16 33.84 -20.02
CA ALA A 352 17.07 32.82 -19.52
C ALA A 352 16.55 31.45 -19.98
N LYS A 353 16.97 31.03 -21.17
CA LYS A 353 16.83 29.64 -21.62
C LYS A 353 17.56 28.74 -20.62
N ILE A 354 16.83 28.01 -19.79
CA ILE A 354 17.35 26.76 -19.24
C ILE A 354 17.31 25.77 -20.41
N GLN A 355 18.47 25.56 -21.03
CA GLN A 355 18.66 24.49 -21.99
C GLN A 355 18.58 23.15 -21.24
N SER A 356 17.40 22.53 -21.26
CA SER A 356 17.28 21.09 -21.04
C SER A 356 17.72 20.39 -22.32
N ALA A 357 18.87 19.73 -22.25
CA ALA A 357 19.48 19.00 -23.35
C ALA A 357 18.76 17.67 -23.60
N THR A 358 17.53 17.68 -24.10
CA THR A 358 16.90 16.49 -24.71
C THR A 358 15.69 16.92 -25.55
N SER A 359 15.90 17.19 -26.84
CA SER A 359 14.91 17.02 -27.92
C SER A 359 15.40 17.66 -29.23
N ALA A 360 16.61 17.30 -29.67
CA ALA A 360 16.94 17.40 -31.08
C ALA A 360 16.65 16.04 -31.72
N LEU A 361 15.39 15.79 -32.10
CA LEU A 361 15.05 15.07 -33.33
C LEU A 361 13.53 15.07 -33.53
N LEU A 362 13.13 15.35 -34.78
CA LEU A 362 11.79 15.20 -35.37
C LEU A 362 10.83 16.39 -35.23
N ALA A 363 10.90 17.32 -36.19
CA ALA A 363 9.95 17.33 -37.31
C ALA A 363 10.13 18.60 -38.16
N SER A 364 10.47 18.44 -39.43
CA SER A 364 10.18 19.45 -40.45
C SER A 364 9.62 18.74 -41.66
N LYS A 365 8.29 18.75 -41.73
CA LYS A 365 7.49 18.31 -42.87
C LYS A 365 7.81 19.27 -44.02
N ARG A 366 8.54 18.79 -45.04
CA ARG A 366 8.81 19.57 -46.27
C ARG A 366 7.49 19.76 -47.01
N VAL A 367 7.05 21.00 -47.12
CA VAL A 367 6.00 21.42 -48.07
C VAL A 367 6.64 21.45 -49.46
N LYS A 368 5.99 20.80 -50.41
CA LYS A 368 6.34 20.80 -51.84
C LYS A 368 5.77 22.10 -52.43
N ILE A 369 6.64 22.98 -52.95
CA ILE A 369 6.22 24.21 -53.63
C ILE A 369 6.25 23.92 -55.13
N ASP A 370 5.12 24.17 -55.81
CA ASP A 370 4.95 24.01 -57.25
C ASP A 370 5.80 25.03 -58.03
N ASN A 371 6.25 24.61 -59.22
CA ASN A 371 7.50 25.06 -59.83
C ASN A 371 7.31 26.10 -60.96
N ASP A 372 6.14 26.74 -61.08
CA ASP A 372 5.76 27.45 -62.31
C ASP A 372 5.78 28.99 -62.22
N ASN A 373 6.21 29.59 -61.10
CA ASN A 373 6.35 31.05 -61.06
C ASN A 373 7.37 31.55 -60.03
N LEU A 374 8.59 31.02 -60.11
CA LEU A 374 9.66 31.39 -59.20
C LEU A 374 10.66 32.32 -59.91
N ASP A 375 10.65 33.59 -59.53
CA ASP A 375 11.63 34.56 -60.00
C ASP A 375 13.01 34.24 -59.39
N VAL A 376 13.89 33.69 -60.22
CA VAL A 376 15.21 33.22 -59.82
C VAL A 376 16.09 34.36 -59.31
N GLU A 377 15.91 35.58 -59.84
CA GLU A 377 16.73 36.74 -59.46
C GLU A 377 16.46 37.20 -58.03
N THR A 378 15.19 37.25 -57.62
CA THR A 378 14.83 37.67 -56.25
C THR A 378 15.28 36.66 -55.19
N MET A 379 15.29 35.37 -55.49
CA MET A 379 15.79 34.37 -54.54
C MET A 379 17.32 34.39 -54.40
N VAL A 380 18.04 34.72 -55.47
CA VAL A 380 19.50 34.89 -55.42
C VAL A 380 19.85 36.12 -54.59
N ARG A 381 19.15 37.26 -54.77
CA ARG A 381 19.35 38.47 -53.94
C ARG A 381 19.04 38.25 -52.45
N ARG A 382 18.17 37.30 -52.10
CA ARG A 382 17.85 36.91 -50.70
C ARG A 382 18.81 35.88 -50.11
N GLY A 383 19.84 35.46 -50.84
CA GLY A 383 20.80 34.45 -50.39
C GLY A 383 20.25 33.02 -50.38
N GLN A 384 19.14 32.76 -51.07
CA GLN A 384 18.42 31.47 -51.06
C GLN A 384 18.73 30.59 -52.29
N ALA A 385 19.82 30.86 -53.02
CA ALA A 385 20.21 30.13 -54.22
C ALA A 385 20.38 28.61 -54.03
N GLN A 386 20.65 28.14 -52.80
CA GLN A 386 20.75 26.72 -52.47
C GLN A 386 19.43 25.94 -52.60
N GLN A 387 18.30 26.65 -52.50
CA GLN A 387 16.96 26.06 -52.57
C GLN A 387 16.52 25.79 -54.03
N LEU A 388 17.23 26.36 -55.01
CA LEU A 388 16.97 26.11 -56.43
C LEU A 388 17.32 24.66 -56.81
N THR A 389 16.45 24.06 -57.62
CA THR A 389 16.66 22.71 -58.16
C THR A 389 17.53 22.77 -59.43
N VAL A 390 18.24 21.67 -59.72
CA VAL A 390 19.13 21.58 -60.90
C VAL A 390 18.40 21.88 -62.23
N PRO A 391 17.15 21.42 -62.46
CA PRO A 391 16.41 21.75 -63.68
C PRO A 391 16.14 23.25 -63.85
N VAL A 392 15.79 23.95 -62.76
CA VAL A 392 15.54 25.41 -62.79
C VAL A 392 16.82 26.19 -63.10
N LEU A 393 17.95 25.80 -62.48
CA LEU A 393 19.26 26.40 -62.77
C LEU A 393 19.68 26.21 -64.24
N LYS A 394 19.47 25.01 -64.80
CA LYS A 394 19.80 24.73 -66.22
C LYS A 394 18.90 25.50 -67.18
N SER A 395 17.59 25.55 -66.92
CA SER A 395 16.63 26.29 -67.75
C SER A 395 16.98 27.79 -67.80
N TRP A 396 17.27 28.38 -66.63
CA TRP A 396 17.61 29.80 -66.52
C TRP A 396 18.94 30.17 -67.20
N LEU A 397 19.97 29.33 -67.07
CA LEU A 397 21.27 29.55 -67.75
C LEU A 397 21.17 29.35 -69.27
N THR A 398 20.36 28.39 -69.72
CA THR A 398 20.14 28.12 -71.16
C THR A 398 19.39 29.28 -71.82
N ALA A 399 18.39 29.85 -71.14
CA ALA A 399 17.65 31.03 -71.61
C ALA A 399 18.55 32.26 -71.83
N ARG A 400 19.71 32.32 -71.15
CA ARG A 400 20.73 33.38 -71.27
C ARG A 400 21.93 32.99 -72.15
N GLY A 401 21.83 31.87 -72.87
CA GLY A 401 22.85 31.44 -73.83
C GLY A 401 24.16 30.95 -73.20
N MET A 402 24.17 30.59 -71.91
CA MET A 402 25.37 30.14 -71.21
C MET A 402 25.58 28.62 -71.33
N SER A 403 26.84 28.18 -71.44
CA SER A 403 27.19 26.76 -71.55
C SER A 403 26.94 25.98 -70.24
N ILE A 404 26.14 24.91 -70.35
CA ILE A 404 25.68 24.05 -69.24
C ILE A 404 26.32 22.65 -69.19
N THR A 405 27.15 22.29 -70.19
CA THR A 405 27.65 20.92 -70.37
C THR A 405 28.70 20.56 -69.31
N GLY A 406 28.52 19.43 -68.63
CA GLY A 406 29.48 18.88 -67.65
C GLY A 406 29.46 19.50 -66.24
N LYS A 407 28.65 20.55 -66.00
CA LYS A 407 28.68 21.29 -64.72
C LYS A 407 27.89 20.62 -63.59
N LYS A 408 28.46 20.57 -62.39
CA LYS A 408 27.81 20.07 -61.16
C LYS A 408 26.86 21.13 -60.57
N LYS A 409 25.95 20.74 -59.67
CA LYS A 409 24.96 21.65 -59.05
C LYS A 409 25.59 22.91 -58.44
N ALA A 410 26.73 22.76 -57.75
CA ALA A 410 27.44 23.89 -57.14
C ALA A 410 27.95 24.89 -58.18
N GLU A 411 28.47 24.41 -59.31
CA GLU A 411 28.97 25.24 -60.41
C GLU A 411 27.84 25.93 -61.18
N LEU A 412 26.70 25.25 -61.36
CA LEU A 412 25.49 25.85 -61.93
C LEU A 412 24.91 26.93 -61.01
N MET A 413 24.94 26.71 -59.69
CA MET A 413 24.50 27.69 -58.70
C MET A 413 25.40 28.92 -58.67
N GLN A 414 26.73 28.72 -58.71
CA GLN A 414 27.69 29.83 -58.75
C GLN A 414 27.54 30.64 -60.03
N ALA A 415 27.39 30.00 -61.19
CA ALA A 415 27.17 30.70 -62.46
C ALA A 415 25.88 31.54 -62.48
N VAL A 416 24.82 31.10 -61.79
CA VAL A 416 23.59 31.89 -61.63
C VAL A 416 23.81 33.05 -60.67
N ILE A 417 24.55 32.86 -59.58
CA ILE A 417 24.90 33.95 -58.64
C ILE A 417 25.73 35.02 -59.36
N ASP A 418 26.76 34.61 -60.09
CA ASP A 418 27.65 35.52 -60.82
C ASP A 418 26.88 36.28 -61.90
N ALA A 419 25.95 35.64 -62.62
CA ALA A 419 25.15 36.27 -63.66
C ALA A 419 24.01 37.19 -63.15
N VAL A 420 23.63 37.10 -61.87
CA VAL A 420 22.63 37.99 -61.24
C VAL A 420 23.30 39.14 -60.49
N CYS A 421 24.55 38.94 -60.04
CA CYS A 421 25.34 39.93 -59.31
C CYS A 421 26.31 40.72 -60.20
N ALA A 422 26.56 40.28 -61.43
CA ALA A 422 27.20 41.07 -62.50
C ALA A 422 26.20 42.05 -63.13
#